data_AF-A0A840QD79-F1
#
_entry.id   AF-A0A840QD79-F1
#
_cell.length_a   1.000
_cell.length_b   1.000
_cell.length_c   1.000
_cell.angle_alpha   90.00
_cell.angle_beta   90.00
_cell.angle_gamma   90.00
#
_symmetry.space_group_name_H-M   'P 1'
#
loop_
_entity.id
_entity.type
_entity.pdbx_description
1 polymer ?
#
loop_
_entity_poly.entity_id
_entity_poly.type
_entity_poly.pdbx_seq_one_letter_code
_entity_poly.pdbx_strand_id
1 'polypeptide(L)'
;PGRLPLSIGDGVLADTADSVISVPEIFNYWLQPGRIDIGFLGGAQVDRFGNINTTVIGGDYAKPKVRLPGAGGAPEIAASCREVLIVMRMSPRSFVAKLDFVTSVGYGTGKGYREKLGLRGRGPVKVITDLGVLEPDPRTCELTLTRLSPGATVEQAREAVGWPLKVADEPTVQQAPTDTELTVLRELKATIDGGAK
;
A
#
# COMPACT_ATOMS: atom_id res chain seq x y z
N PRO A 1 10.25 -0.20 20.96
CA PRO A 1 10.44 1.27 21.07
C PRO A 1 9.47 1.87 22.10
N GLY A 2 9.95 2.75 23.00
CA GLY A 2 9.12 3.38 24.04
C GLY A 2 8.28 4.58 23.58
N ARG A 3 8.49 5.03 22.34
CA ARG A 3 7.72 6.08 21.66
C ARG A 3 7.53 5.74 20.19
N LEU A 4 6.56 6.37 19.54
CA LEU A 4 6.44 6.29 18.10
C LEU A 4 7.68 6.94 17.45
N PRO A 5 8.33 6.26 16.49
CA PRO A 5 9.50 6.79 15.80
C PRO A 5 9.11 7.98 14.92
N LEU A 6 10.00 8.98 14.80
CA LEU A 6 9.81 10.14 13.91
C LEU A 6 9.94 9.77 12.43
N SER A 7 10.69 8.70 12.15
CA SER A 7 10.86 8.15 10.81
C SER A 7 11.23 6.66 10.88
N ILE A 8 11.17 5.97 9.74
CA ILE A 8 11.65 4.58 9.63
C ILE A 8 13.16 4.42 9.92
N GLY A 9 13.93 5.51 9.94
CA GLY A 9 15.36 5.52 10.27
C GLY A 9 15.66 6.03 11.69
N ASP A 10 14.65 6.19 12.55
CA ASP A 10 14.83 6.65 13.93
C ASP A 10 15.57 5.59 14.77
N GLY A 11 16.64 5.99 15.46
CA GLY A 11 17.48 5.09 16.26
C GLY A 11 16.72 4.34 17.36
N VAL A 12 15.58 4.87 17.83
CA VAL A 12 14.73 4.20 18.83
C VAL A 12 14.21 2.83 18.35
N LEU A 13 14.22 2.59 17.04
CA LEU A 13 13.88 1.29 16.45
C LEU A 13 14.98 0.23 16.68
N ALA A 14 16.22 0.65 16.89
CA ALA A 14 17.37 -0.24 17.13
C ALA A 14 17.67 -0.45 18.62
N ASP A 15 17.37 0.52 19.49
CA ASP A 15 17.76 0.52 20.92
C ASP A 15 17.35 -0.74 21.71
N THR A 16 16.23 -1.35 21.31
CA THR A 16 15.63 -2.52 21.99
C THR A 16 15.47 -3.72 21.05
N ALA A 17 16.08 -3.68 19.87
CA ALA A 17 15.96 -4.77 18.89
C ALA A 17 16.85 -5.95 19.30
N ASP A 18 16.34 -7.18 19.14
CA ASP A 18 17.14 -8.40 19.36
C ASP A 18 18.30 -8.51 18.36
N SER A 19 18.15 -7.91 17.18
CA SER A 19 19.20 -7.83 16.16
C SER A 19 19.01 -6.62 15.23
N VAL A 20 20.13 -6.12 14.71
CA VAL A 20 20.17 -5.11 13.64
C VAL A 20 20.84 -5.78 12.44
N ILE A 21 20.12 -5.82 11.32
CA ILE A 21 20.58 -6.48 10.10
C ILE A 21 20.81 -5.47 8.98
N SER A 22 21.68 -5.83 8.05
CA SER A 22 21.99 -4.98 6.90
C SER A 22 20.86 -4.97 5.86
N VAL A 23 20.84 -3.95 5.01
CA VAL A 23 19.91 -3.86 3.87
C VAL A 23 20.03 -5.10 2.94
N PRO A 24 21.24 -5.54 2.53
CA PRO A 24 21.36 -6.77 1.75
C PRO A 24 20.75 -8.01 2.42
N GLU A 25 20.83 -8.12 3.75
CA GLU A 25 20.29 -9.26 4.47
C GLU A 25 18.75 -9.27 4.47
N ILE A 26 18.10 -8.15 4.84
CA ILE A 26 16.63 -8.06 4.85
C ILE A 26 16.04 -8.38 3.47
N PHE A 27 16.71 -7.98 2.38
CA PHE A 27 16.25 -8.29 1.03
C PHE A 27 16.57 -9.73 0.61
N ASN A 28 17.81 -10.18 0.74
CA ASN A 28 18.25 -11.46 0.15
C ASN A 28 17.87 -12.68 1.00
N TYR A 29 17.90 -12.56 2.33
CA TYR A 29 17.69 -13.70 3.22
C TYR A 29 16.25 -13.79 3.75
N TRP A 30 15.62 -12.64 4.01
CA TRP A 30 14.29 -12.58 4.59
C TRP A 30 13.20 -12.40 3.53
N LEU A 31 13.26 -11.32 2.75
CA LEU A 31 12.18 -10.95 1.84
C LEU A 31 12.10 -11.85 0.60
N GLN A 32 13.16 -11.92 -0.21
CA GLN A 32 13.14 -12.67 -1.48
C GLN A 32 12.86 -14.17 -1.31
N PRO A 33 13.31 -14.85 -0.24
CA PRO A 33 12.96 -16.25 0.02
C PRO A 33 11.53 -16.46 0.53
N GLY A 34 10.72 -15.40 0.70
CA GLY A 34 9.30 -15.49 1.09
C GLY A 34 9.08 -15.70 2.59
N ARG A 35 10.00 -15.22 3.43
CA ARG A 35 9.89 -15.29 4.90
C ARG A 35 9.11 -14.13 5.50
N ILE A 36 8.75 -13.13 4.68
CA ILE A 36 7.91 -11.99 5.09
C ILE A 36 6.48 -12.23 4.62
N ASP A 37 5.55 -12.32 5.57
CA ASP A 37 4.14 -12.59 5.29
C ASP A 37 3.45 -11.39 4.65
N ILE A 38 3.55 -10.20 5.27
CA ILE A 38 2.77 -9.03 4.88
C ILE A 38 3.70 -7.85 4.61
N GLY A 39 3.57 -7.25 3.42
CA GLY A 39 4.19 -5.97 3.06
C GLY A 39 3.16 -4.85 3.01
N PHE A 40 3.45 -3.71 3.63
CA PHE A 40 2.65 -2.49 3.50
C PHE A 40 3.30 -1.56 2.48
N LEU A 41 2.53 -1.11 1.50
CA LEU A 41 2.96 -0.17 0.47
C LEU A 41 2.03 1.03 0.37
N GLY A 42 2.55 2.12 -0.17
CA GLY A 42 1.79 3.28 -0.61
C GLY A 42 2.46 3.87 -1.85
N GLY A 43 1.89 4.91 -2.42
CA GLY A 43 2.54 5.59 -3.52
C GLY A 43 1.86 6.89 -3.93
N ALA A 44 2.29 7.42 -5.09
CA ALA A 44 1.70 8.62 -5.67
C ALA A 44 0.52 8.29 -6.58
N GLN A 45 0.61 7.20 -7.34
CA GLN A 45 -0.48 6.66 -8.15
C GLN A 45 -0.64 5.16 -7.91
N VAL A 46 -1.87 4.68 -7.99
CA VAL A 46 -2.26 3.28 -8.09
C VAL A 46 -3.26 3.12 -9.23
N ASP A 47 -3.20 2.00 -9.93
CA ASP A 47 -4.17 1.66 -11.00
C ASP A 47 -5.13 0.54 -10.60
N ARG A 48 -6.02 0.19 -11.53
CA ARG A 48 -7.06 -0.83 -11.34
C ARG A 48 -6.54 -2.23 -11.00
N PHE A 49 -5.25 -2.52 -11.19
CA PHE A 49 -4.63 -3.82 -10.89
C PHE A 49 -3.67 -3.75 -9.69
N GLY A 50 -3.69 -2.64 -8.95
CA GLY A 50 -2.82 -2.43 -7.80
C GLY A 50 -1.36 -2.21 -8.17
N ASN A 51 -1.04 -1.85 -9.42
CA ASN A 51 0.30 -1.37 -9.76
C ASN A 51 0.51 0.00 -9.11
N ILE A 52 1.74 0.31 -8.71
CA ILE A 52 2.07 1.54 -7.98
C ILE A 52 3.12 2.35 -8.74
N ASN A 53 2.94 3.67 -8.74
CA ASN A 53 3.94 4.64 -9.15
C ASN A 53 4.45 5.46 -7.96
N THR A 54 5.76 5.44 -7.75
CA THR A 54 6.49 6.33 -6.84
C THR A 54 7.70 6.97 -7.51
N THR A 55 7.78 6.95 -8.84
CA THR A 55 8.99 7.33 -9.59
C THR A 55 8.85 8.67 -10.32
N VAL A 56 7.89 8.81 -11.23
CA VAL A 56 7.73 10.03 -12.06
C VAL A 56 6.28 10.29 -12.44
N ILE A 57 5.93 11.56 -12.63
CA ILE A 57 4.64 12.01 -13.20
C ILE A 57 4.93 12.79 -14.50
N GLY A 58 4.07 12.63 -15.50
CA GLY A 58 4.16 13.31 -16.81
C GLY A 58 4.53 12.41 -17.99
N GLY A 59 4.56 11.08 -17.82
CA GLY A 59 4.71 10.09 -18.89
C GLY A 59 6.11 9.97 -19.54
N ASP A 60 7.00 10.94 -19.35
CA ASP A 60 8.40 10.88 -19.77
C ASP A 60 9.31 10.65 -18.56
N TYR A 61 10.06 9.55 -18.55
CA TYR A 61 11.00 9.23 -17.47
C TYR A 61 12.24 10.13 -17.46
N ALA A 62 12.74 10.53 -18.64
CA ALA A 62 13.93 11.35 -18.79
C ALA A 62 13.65 12.83 -18.53
N LYS A 63 12.43 13.29 -18.85
CA LYS A 63 11.96 14.67 -18.63
C LYS A 63 10.59 14.71 -17.95
N PRO A 64 10.49 14.24 -16.70
CA PRO A 64 9.21 14.19 -16.01
C PRO A 64 8.72 15.58 -15.62
N LYS A 65 7.40 15.75 -15.53
CA LYS A 65 6.79 16.95 -14.93
C LYS A 65 7.08 17.01 -13.42
N VAL A 66 7.08 15.86 -12.75
CA VAL A 66 7.43 15.74 -11.32
C VAL A 66 8.28 14.49 -11.11
N ARG A 67 9.41 14.65 -10.39
CA ARG A 67 10.19 13.53 -9.87
C ARG A 67 9.71 13.19 -8.46
N LEU A 68 9.33 11.94 -8.23
CA LEU A 68 8.85 11.44 -6.95
C LEU A 68 10.02 10.84 -6.13
N PRO A 69 9.82 10.52 -4.83
CA PRO A 69 10.89 10.02 -3.96
C PRO A 69 11.61 8.76 -4.46
N GLY A 70 10.97 7.96 -5.33
CA GLY A 70 11.57 6.78 -5.94
C GLY A 70 11.01 5.46 -5.41
N ALA A 71 11.59 4.37 -5.90
CA ALA A 71 11.11 3.01 -5.64
C ALA A 71 11.39 2.52 -4.21
N GLY A 72 12.52 2.94 -3.62
CA GLY A 72 13.00 2.34 -2.38
C GLY A 72 13.08 0.81 -2.54
N GLY A 73 12.58 0.08 -1.53
CA GLY A 73 12.39 -1.38 -1.60
C GLY A 73 10.98 -1.84 -1.99
N ALA A 74 10.13 -0.92 -2.46
CA ALA A 74 8.74 -1.24 -2.80
C ALA A 74 8.61 -2.30 -3.92
N PRO A 75 9.45 -2.31 -4.97
CA PRO A 75 9.40 -3.35 -6.00
C PRO A 75 9.66 -4.75 -5.42
N GLU A 76 10.65 -4.88 -4.54
CA GLU A 76 11.01 -6.15 -3.92
C GLU A 76 9.92 -6.64 -2.97
N ILE A 77 9.30 -5.73 -2.20
CA ILE A 77 8.16 -6.02 -1.33
C ILE A 77 6.96 -6.50 -2.16
N ALA A 78 6.62 -5.78 -3.23
CA ALA A 78 5.52 -6.13 -4.13
C ALA A 78 5.73 -7.49 -4.83
N ALA A 79 6.99 -7.84 -5.10
CA ALA A 79 7.39 -9.06 -5.77
C ALA A 79 7.49 -10.28 -4.85
N SER A 80 7.81 -10.10 -3.55
CA SER A 80 8.31 -11.20 -2.71
C SER A 80 7.53 -11.46 -1.42
N CYS A 81 6.82 -10.47 -0.86
CA CYS A 81 5.96 -10.73 0.31
C CYS A 81 4.86 -11.72 -0.04
N ARG A 82 4.41 -12.53 0.94
CA ARG A 82 3.30 -13.47 0.71
C ARG A 82 2.01 -12.72 0.36
N GLU A 83 1.76 -11.60 1.01
CA GLU A 83 0.65 -10.69 0.75
C GLU A 83 1.10 -9.22 0.81
N VAL A 84 0.43 -8.37 0.03
CA VAL A 84 0.70 -6.93 0.00
C VAL A 84 -0.58 -6.17 0.33
N LEU A 85 -0.48 -5.24 1.27
CA LEU A 85 -1.52 -4.29 1.61
C LEU A 85 -1.09 -2.91 1.11
N ILE A 86 -1.93 -2.26 0.32
CA ILE A 86 -1.69 -0.90 -0.16
C ILE A 86 -2.52 0.05 0.70
N VAL A 87 -1.91 1.07 1.30
CA VAL A 87 -2.61 2.05 2.14
C VAL A 87 -2.43 3.43 1.51
N MET A 88 -3.52 3.99 0.98
CA MET A 88 -3.48 5.24 0.21
C MET A 88 -4.78 6.02 0.34
N ARG A 89 -4.68 7.35 0.31
CA ARG A 89 -5.84 8.22 0.21
C ARG A 89 -6.38 8.26 -1.22
N MET A 90 -7.69 8.11 -1.40
CA MET A 90 -8.34 8.16 -2.70
C MET A 90 -8.42 9.60 -3.23
N SER A 91 -8.08 9.76 -4.51
CA SER A 91 -8.28 10.99 -5.27
C SER A 91 -8.09 10.71 -6.76
N PRO A 92 -8.66 11.51 -7.67
CA PRO A 92 -8.47 11.32 -9.11
C PRO A 92 -7.00 11.37 -9.56
N ARG A 93 -6.12 11.95 -8.75
CA ARG A 93 -4.67 12.01 -9.01
C ARG A 93 -3.92 10.80 -8.49
N SER A 94 -4.42 10.14 -7.46
CA SER A 94 -3.79 8.97 -6.84
C SER A 94 -4.36 7.64 -7.32
N PHE A 95 -5.61 7.59 -7.77
CA PHE A 95 -6.24 6.40 -8.35
C PHE A 95 -6.51 6.69 -9.83
N VAL A 96 -5.60 6.30 -10.71
CA VAL A 96 -5.61 6.68 -12.13
C VAL A 96 -5.88 5.49 -13.05
N ALA A 97 -6.50 5.73 -14.21
CA ALA A 97 -6.75 4.66 -15.19
C ALA A 97 -5.47 4.00 -15.70
N LYS A 98 -4.40 4.80 -15.83
CA LYS A 98 -3.09 4.38 -16.33
C LYS A 98 -2.03 5.14 -15.56
N LEU A 99 -1.04 4.40 -15.04
CA LEU A 99 0.12 5.00 -14.38
C LEU A 99 1.02 5.70 -15.42
N ASP A 100 1.66 6.78 -15.00
CA ASP A 100 2.72 7.42 -15.79
C ASP A 100 3.99 6.56 -15.84
N PHE A 101 4.21 5.76 -14.78
CA PHE A 101 5.32 4.83 -14.66
C PHE A 101 4.95 3.69 -13.70
N VAL A 102 5.30 2.45 -14.04
CA VAL A 102 5.08 1.31 -13.13
C VAL A 102 6.35 1.11 -12.30
N THR A 103 6.32 1.56 -11.06
CA THR A 103 7.44 1.37 -10.12
C THR A 103 7.38 0.00 -9.47
N SER A 104 6.21 -0.38 -8.95
CA SER A 104 5.99 -1.67 -8.30
C SER A 104 4.80 -2.37 -8.94
N VAL A 105 4.98 -3.64 -9.30
CA VAL A 105 3.96 -4.42 -10.02
C VAL A 105 2.96 -5.01 -9.02
N GLY A 106 1.68 -4.70 -9.21
CA GLY A 106 0.56 -5.38 -8.56
C GLY A 106 0.22 -6.65 -9.32
N TYR A 107 -0.90 -6.64 -10.04
CA TYR A 107 -1.26 -7.67 -11.03
C TYR A 107 -0.92 -7.27 -12.47
N GLY A 108 -0.13 -6.22 -12.70
CA GLY A 108 0.29 -5.81 -14.04
C GLY A 108 -0.90 -5.55 -14.95
N THR A 109 -1.11 -6.40 -15.96
CA THR A 109 -2.25 -6.30 -16.90
C THR A 109 -3.43 -7.22 -16.55
N GLY A 110 -3.43 -7.83 -15.36
CA GLY A 110 -4.47 -8.73 -14.87
C GLY A 110 -3.97 -10.13 -14.51
N LYS A 111 -4.93 -11.06 -14.34
CA LYS A 111 -4.65 -12.45 -13.91
C LYS A 111 -3.58 -13.14 -14.76
N GLY A 112 -2.65 -13.84 -14.12
CA GLY A 112 -1.56 -14.54 -14.78
C GLY A 112 -0.30 -13.69 -15.04
N TYR A 113 -0.36 -12.36 -14.87
CA TYR A 113 0.80 -11.50 -15.16
C TYR A 113 1.93 -11.68 -14.14
N ARG A 114 1.59 -11.85 -12.85
CA ARG A 114 2.59 -12.07 -11.79
C ARG A 114 3.35 -13.36 -12.01
N GLU A 115 2.63 -14.42 -12.37
CA GLU A 115 3.15 -15.76 -12.63
C GLU A 115 4.09 -15.75 -13.84
N LYS A 116 3.71 -15.03 -14.92
CA LYS A 116 4.58 -14.84 -16.10
C LYS A 116 5.91 -14.16 -15.76
N LEU A 117 5.91 -13.27 -14.78
CA LEU A 117 7.10 -12.58 -14.30
C LEU A 117 7.87 -13.34 -13.20
N GLY A 118 7.36 -14.50 -12.76
CA GLY A 118 7.96 -15.26 -11.66
C GLY A 118 7.86 -14.55 -10.30
N LEU A 119 6.92 -13.61 -10.14
CA LEU A 119 6.72 -12.93 -8.86
C LEU A 119 6.09 -13.90 -7.86
N ARG A 120 6.58 -13.86 -6.62
CA ARG A 120 6.11 -14.71 -5.53
C ARG A 120 4.92 -14.08 -4.81
N GLY A 121 4.26 -14.88 -3.98
CA GLY A 121 3.14 -14.44 -3.15
C GLY A 121 1.90 -14.06 -3.95
N ARG A 122 0.86 -13.68 -3.22
CA ARG A 122 -0.47 -13.33 -3.74
C ARG A 122 -0.52 -11.92 -4.32
N GLY A 123 0.52 -11.09 -4.11
CA GLY A 123 0.50 -9.69 -4.53
C GLY A 123 -0.46 -8.83 -3.70
N PRO A 124 -0.99 -7.73 -4.26
CA PRO A 124 -1.95 -6.88 -3.56
C PRO A 124 -3.21 -7.68 -3.21
N VAL A 125 -3.49 -7.85 -1.91
CA VAL A 125 -4.72 -8.52 -1.45
C VAL A 125 -5.78 -7.51 -1.01
N LYS A 126 -5.36 -6.31 -0.57
CA LYS A 126 -6.26 -5.22 -0.20
C LYS A 126 -5.62 -3.87 -0.50
N VAL A 127 -6.44 -2.91 -0.90
CA VAL A 127 -6.12 -1.48 -0.96
C VAL A 127 -7.04 -0.76 0.03
N ILE A 128 -6.47 -0.27 1.13
CA ILE A 128 -7.17 0.37 2.24
C ILE A 128 -7.08 1.88 2.04
N THR A 129 -8.22 2.56 2.05
CA THR A 129 -8.33 3.99 1.76
C THR A 129 -9.19 4.71 2.79
N ASP A 130 -9.26 6.04 2.66
CA ASP A 130 -10.17 6.86 3.46
C ASP A 130 -11.65 6.60 3.13
N LEU A 131 -11.97 6.12 1.93
CA LEU A 131 -13.35 5.86 1.50
C LEU A 131 -13.77 4.38 1.62
N GLY A 132 -12.82 3.45 1.71
CA GLY A 132 -13.15 2.03 1.83
C GLY A 132 -11.98 1.08 1.61
N VAL A 133 -12.31 -0.18 1.35
CA VAL A 133 -11.35 -1.21 0.99
C VAL A 133 -11.67 -1.74 -0.40
N LEU A 134 -10.67 -1.75 -1.27
CA LEU A 134 -10.73 -2.50 -2.53
C LEU A 134 -10.00 -3.83 -2.40
N GLU A 135 -10.53 -4.87 -3.02
CA GLU A 135 -9.90 -6.18 -3.13
C GLU A 135 -9.83 -6.58 -4.60
N PRO A 136 -8.79 -7.32 -5.03
CA PRO A 136 -8.71 -7.83 -6.39
C PRO A 136 -9.82 -8.87 -6.62
N ASP A 137 -10.59 -8.70 -7.68
CA ASP A 137 -11.56 -9.70 -8.11
C ASP A 137 -10.85 -11.05 -8.39
N PRO A 138 -11.35 -12.20 -7.90
CA PRO A 138 -10.66 -13.49 -8.05
C PRO A 138 -10.58 -14.00 -9.51
N ARG A 139 -11.40 -13.45 -10.41
CA ARG A 139 -11.42 -13.82 -11.83
C ARG A 139 -10.56 -12.87 -12.67
N THR A 140 -10.61 -11.56 -12.40
CA THR A 140 -9.94 -10.55 -13.24
C THR A 140 -8.72 -9.89 -12.60
N CYS A 141 -8.57 -9.99 -11.28
CA CYS A 141 -7.62 -9.25 -10.44
C CYS A 141 -7.79 -7.72 -10.46
N GLU A 142 -8.93 -7.23 -10.98
CA GLU A 142 -9.26 -5.81 -10.97
C GLU A 142 -9.77 -5.42 -9.58
N LEU A 143 -9.31 -4.28 -9.06
CA LEU A 143 -9.70 -3.75 -7.77
C LEU A 143 -11.19 -3.42 -7.76
N THR A 144 -11.91 -4.04 -6.83
CA THR A 144 -13.34 -3.92 -6.62
C THR A 144 -13.58 -3.39 -5.21
N LEU A 145 -14.41 -2.37 -5.06
CA LEU A 145 -14.80 -1.84 -3.76
C LEU A 145 -15.68 -2.86 -3.03
N THR A 146 -15.16 -3.44 -1.95
CA THR A 146 -15.85 -4.48 -1.17
C THR A 146 -16.36 -3.96 0.17
N ARG A 147 -15.72 -2.91 0.70
CA ARG A 147 -16.14 -2.29 1.97
C ARG A 147 -16.08 -0.79 1.89
N LEU A 148 -17.05 -0.11 2.50
CA LEU A 148 -17.06 1.34 2.70
C LEU A 148 -16.51 1.70 4.07
N SER A 149 -15.75 2.79 4.16
CA SER A 149 -15.48 3.43 5.45
C SER A 149 -16.78 3.95 6.06
N PRO A 150 -16.90 4.03 7.40
CA PRO A 150 -18.08 4.61 8.03
C PRO A 150 -18.36 6.03 7.51
N GLY A 151 -19.56 6.26 6.98
CA GLY A 151 -19.99 7.54 6.43
C GLY A 151 -19.56 7.85 4.99
N ALA A 152 -18.79 6.96 4.34
CA ALA A 152 -18.44 7.09 2.92
C ALA A 152 -19.52 6.49 2.02
N THR A 153 -19.64 6.99 0.78
CA THR A 153 -20.57 6.47 -0.23
C THR A 153 -19.85 5.89 -1.44
N VAL A 154 -20.56 5.05 -2.20
CA VAL A 154 -20.05 4.48 -3.46
C VAL A 154 -19.78 5.59 -4.49
N GLU A 155 -20.62 6.62 -4.52
CA GLU A 155 -20.49 7.77 -5.43
C GLU A 155 -19.18 8.52 -5.18
N GLN A 156 -18.86 8.79 -3.91
CA GLN A 156 -17.59 9.41 -3.53
C GLN A 156 -16.40 8.57 -4.00
N ALA A 157 -16.46 7.24 -3.82
CA ALA A 157 -15.40 6.34 -4.26
C ALA A 157 -15.26 6.33 -5.80
N ARG A 158 -16.38 6.36 -6.54
CA ARG A 158 -16.37 6.44 -8.01
C ARG A 158 -15.79 7.76 -8.51
N GLU A 159 -16.15 8.88 -7.89
CA GLU A 159 -15.62 10.21 -8.23
C GLU A 159 -14.12 10.32 -7.95
N ALA A 160 -13.62 9.60 -6.94
CA ALA A 160 -12.22 9.64 -6.55
C ALA A 160 -11.30 8.73 -7.37
N VAL A 161 -11.83 8.01 -8.36
CA VAL A 161 -11.10 6.98 -9.13
C VAL A 161 -11.19 7.27 -10.62
N GLY A 162 -10.05 7.23 -11.30
CA GLY A 162 -9.93 7.57 -12.73
C GLY A 162 -10.39 6.49 -13.70
N TRP A 163 -10.95 5.37 -13.23
CA TRP A 163 -11.50 4.29 -14.04
C TRP A 163 -12.92 3.93 -13.59
N PRO A 164 -13.70 3.20 -14.41
CA PRO A 164 -15.01 2.68 -14.00
C PRO A 164 -14.87 1.71 -12.82
N LEU A 165 -14.96 2.23 -11.60
CA LEU A 165 -14.77 1.47 -10.37
C LEU A 165 -15.86 0.40 -10.23
N LYS A 166 -15.43 -0.86 -10.15
CA LYS A 166 -16.31 -1.98 -9.78
C LYS A 166 -16.61 -1.95 -8.29
N VAL A 167 -17.83 -2.34 -7.95
CA VAL A 167 -18.34 -2.41 -6.58
C VAL A 167 -18.94 -3.78 -6.40
N ALA A 168 -18.72 -4.41 -5.25
CA ALA A 168 -19.40 -5.65 -4.90
C ALA A 168 -20.93 -5.46 -4.89
N ASP A 169 -21.70 -6.51 -5.13
CA ASP A 169 -23.17 -6.43 -5.15
C ASP A 169 -23.72 -5.93 -3.82
N GLU A 170 -23.12 -6.36 -2.71
CA GLU A 170 -23.44 -5.94 -1.35
C GLU A 170 -22.16 -5.50 -0.62
N PRO A 171 -21.68 -4.25 -0.82
CA PRO A 171 -20.50 -3.78 -0.12
C PRO A 171 -20.82 -3.58 1.36
N THR A 172 -20.01 -4.16 2.25
CA THR A 172 -20.23 -4.00 3.70
C THR A 172 -19.64 -2.68 4.19
N VAL A 173 -19.98 -2.27 5.42
CA VAL A 173 -19.28 -1.16 6.07
C VAL A 173 -18.14 -1.71 6.93
N GLN A 174 -17.00 -1.03 6.95
CA GLN A 174 -15.88 -1.38 7.83
C GLN A 174 -16.31 -1.27 9.29
N GLN A 175 -15.88 -2.23 10.11
CA GLN A 175 -16.11 -2.19 11.55
C GLN A 175 -15.40 -0.97 12.14
N ALA A 176 -16.10 -0.23 13.01
CA ALA A 176 -15.47 0.83 13.78
C ALA A 176 -14.42 0.23 14.74
N PRO A 177 -13.29 0.92 14.97
CA PRO A 177 -12.31 0.47 15.96
C PRO A 177 -12.96 0.28 17.34
N THR A 178 -12.56 -0.76 18.04
CA THR A 178 -12.97 -1.03 19.42
C THR A 178 -12.38 0.00 20.38
N ASP A 179 -12.96 0.12 21.58
CA ASP A 179 -12.45 1.03 22.62
C ASP A 179 -11.00 0.72 22.99
N THR A 180 -10.62 -0.56 23.01
CA THR A 180 -9.24 -1.00 23.26
C THR A 180 -8.30 -0.53 22.15
N GLU A 181 -8.66 -0.73 20.88
CA GLU A 181 -7.84 -0.27 19.75
C GLU A 181 -7.70 1.25 19.73
N LEU A 182 -8.77 1.99 20.02
CA LEU A 182 -8.73 3.44 20.13
C LEU A 182 -7.84 3.90 21.27
N THR A 183 -7.88 3.22 22.41
CA THR A 183 -7.03 3.52 23.57
C THR A 183 -5.56 3.33 23.22
N VAL A 184 -5.19 2.16 22.70
CA VAL A 184 -3.81 1.85 22.28
C VAL A 184 -3.31 2.84 21.24
N LEU A 185 -4.13 3.18 20.23
CA LEU A 185 -3.74 4.14 19.19
C LEU A 185 -3.49 5.54 19.78
N ARG A 186 -4.35 6.00 20.70
CA ARG A 186 -4.22 7.31 21.34
C ARG A 186 -3.00 7.37 22.26
N GLU A 187 -2.75 6.32 23.03
CA GLU A 187 -1.56 6.18 23.87
C GLU A 187 -0.28 6.23 23.02
N LEU A 188 -0.23 5.44 21.95
CA LEU A 188 0.92 5.44 21.03
C LEU A 188 1.12 6.82 20.41
N LYS A 189 0.05 7.48 19.95
CA LYS A 189 0.15 8.83 19.36
C LYS A 189 0.66 9.87 20.37
N ALA A 190 0.22 9.81 21.62
CA ALA A 190 0.64 10.74 22.68
C ALA A 190 2.16 10.69 22.94
N THR A 191 2.83 9.57 22.63
CA THR A 191 4.29 9.45 22.77
C THR A 191 5.09 10.31 21.78
N ILE A 192 4.47 10.77 20.68
CA ILE A 192 5.10 11.72 19.75
C ILE A 192 5.15 13.11 20.39
N ASP A 193 4.02 13.54 20.96
CA ASP A 193 3.83 14.91 21.46
C ASP A 193 4.57 15.14 22.79
N GLY A 194 4.88 14.08 23.54
CA GLY A 194 5.61 14.13 24.81
C GLY A 194 7.12 14.40 24.70
N GLY A 195 7.70 14.40 23.49
CA GLY A 195 9.11 14.75 23.24
C GLY A 195 9.36 16.25 22.98
N ALA A 196 8.31 17.08 23.02
CA ALA A 196 8.38 18.53 22.77
C ALA A 196 8.34 19.38 24.05
N LYS A 197 8.80 18.83 25.18
CA LYS A 197 9.04 19.59 26.41
C LYS A 197 10.47 19.46 26.87
#